data_AF-A0A518BYG9-F1
#
_entry.id   AF-A0A518BYG9-F1
#
_cell.length_a   1.000
_cell.length_b   1.000
_cell.length_c   1.000
_cell.angle_alpha   90.00
_cell.angle_beta   90.00
_cell.angle_gamma   90.00
#
_symmetry.space_group_name_H-M   'P 1'
#
loop_
_entity.id
_entity.type
_entity.pdbx_description
1 polymer ?
#
loop_
_entity_poly.entity_id
_entity_poly.type
_entity_poly.pdbx_seq_one_letter_code
_entity_poly.pdbx_strand_id
1 'polypeptide(L)'
;MNAPIWQIKKEMCDIGNRIWQRGYCAGNEGNHSVRISEDRVVCTPTGISKGFLDPEDLCIVDMDGNQVESNGKGRKRTSEVLVHLAIYKKQPTVKAVIHSHPPHAVAFCLANIPLPEGIHPEAEVFLGRTIFAKYATPGGPDLPASFIDRINEQTNTILMANHGSVSLGSTLIEAYYRLEILDNYCKQLILTKQLGQVNVLDDNQMTDLLKVKQRFGFPDDRLKCAPTGCVGPDNEAFLTTFGVQPMSASCGCDGQVATPSAAAGGSDADFEQLVRSITDQIMAGAK
;
A
#
# COMPACT_ATOMS: atom_id res chain seq x y z
N MET A 1 15.82 -1.15 20.14
CA MET A 1 14.91 -2.14 20.77
C MET A 1 15.71 -2.85 21.86
N ASN A 2 15.15 -3.00 23.06
CA ASN A 2 15.84 -3.65 24.19
C ASN A 2 15.44 -5.13 24.35
N ALA A 3 14.68 -5.70 23.41
CA ALA A 3 14.26 -7.09 23.48
C ALA A 3 15.42 -8.01 23.09
N PRO A 4 15.65 -9.12 23.81
CA PRO A 4 16.65 -10.11 23.44
C PRO A 4 16.29 -10.80 22.12
N ILE A 5 17.30 -11.18 21.33
CA ILE A 5 17.13 -11.73 19.97
C ILE A 5 16.18 -12.95 19.95
N TRP A 6 16.23 -13.83 20.96
CA TRP A 6 15.35 -14.99 21.03
C TRP A 6 13.86 -14.61 21.08
N GLN A 7 13.52 -13.49 21.71
CA GLN A 7 12.14 -13.01 21.80
C GLN A 7 11.67 -12.46 20.46
N ILE A 8 12.53 -11.71 19.76
CA ILE A 8 12.28 -11.22 18.40
C ILE A 8 12.06 -12.39 17.45
N LYS A 9 12.91 -13.42 17.53
CA LYS A 9 12.78 -14.64 16.73
C LYS A 9 11.45 -15.36 16.98
N LYS A 10 11.02 -15.45 18.24
CA LYS A 10 9.72 -16.03 18.60
C LYS A 10 8.54 -15.21 18.05
N GLU A 11 8.61 -13.88 18.16
CA GLU A 11 7.61 -12.96 17.60
C GLU A 11 7.51 -13.10 16.08
N MET A 12 8.65 -13.20 15.38
CA MET A 12 8.69 -13.45 13.93
C MET A 12 8.01 -14.77 13.54
N CYS A 13 8.21 -15.85 14.31
CA CYS A 13 7.53 -17.11 14.04
C CYS A 13 6.01 -17.00 14.27
N ASP A 14 5.57 -16.32 15.34
CA ASP A 14 4.14 -16.08 15.59
C ASP A 14 3.50 -15.27 14.46
N ILE A 15 4.12 -14.17 14.05
CA ILE A 15 3.64 -13.32 12.96
C ILE A 15 3.64 -14.09 11.63
N GLY A 16 4.67 -14.89 11.36
CA GLY A 16 4.71 -15.79 10.21
C GLY A 16 3.53 -16.76 10.17
N ASN A 17 3.19 -17.36 11.31
CA ASN A 17 2.04 -18.23 11.45
C ASN A 17 0.72 -17.50 11.22
N ARG A 18 0.55 -16.28 11.75
CA ARG A 18 -0.67 -15.47 11.50
C ARG A 18 -0.82 -15.12 10.01
N ILE A 19 0.25 -14.68 9.36
CA ILE A 19 0.27 -14.39 7.91
C ILE A 19 -0.19 -15.63 7.12
N TRP A 20 0.33 -16.81 7.47
CA TRP A 20 -0.06 -18.06 6.81
C TRP A 20 -1.52 -18.44 7.08
N GLN A 21 -1.98 -18.36 8.34
CA GLN A 21 -3.36 -18.68 8.72
C GLN A 21 -4.40 -17.77 8.05
N ARG A 22 -4.04 -16.51 7.79
CA ARG A 22 -4.88 -15.56 7.04
C ARG A 22 -4.88 -15.81 5.53
N GLY A 23 -4.02 -16.69 5.02
CA GLY A 23 -3.84 -16.92 3.59
C GLY A 23 -3.13 -15.77 2.88
N TYR A 24 -2.33 -14.98 3.59
CA TYR A 24 -1.61 -13.83 3.00
C TYR A 24 -0.33 -14.23 2.25
N CYS A 25 0.08 -15.49 2.34
CA CYS A 25 1.14 -16.06 1.53
C CYS A 25 0.76 -17.50 1.15
N ALA A 26 1.11 -17.91 -0.07
CA ALA A 26 0.96 -19.29 -0.50
C ALA A 26 2.32 -20.01 -0.50
N GLY A 27 2.34 -21.29 -0.14
CA GLY A 27 3.56 -22.09 -0.13
C GLY A 27 4.67 -21.47 0.75
N ASN A 28 5.76 -21.06 0.10
CA ASN A 28 6.96 -20.48 0.73
C ASN A 28 7.19 -19.00 0.37
N GLU A 29 6.17 -18.34 -0.18
CA GLU A 29 6.17 -16.92 -0.50
C GLU A 29 6.27 -16.03 0.75
N GLY A 30 6.55 -14.75 0.50
CA GLY A 30 6.64 -13.75 1.54
C GLY A 30 7.89 -13.89 2.43
N ASN A 31 8.25 -12.78 3.05
CA ASN A 31 9.38 -12.70 3.94
C ASN A 31 9.21 -11.51 4.88
N HIS A 32 9.78 -11.60 6.07
CA HIS A 32 9.75 -10.48 7.00
C HIS A 32 11.08 -10.36 7.74
N SER A 33 11.37 -9.15 8.18
CA SER A 33 12.62 -8.83 8.87
C SER A 33 12.41 -7.82 9.98
N VAL A 34 13.34 -7.82 10.92
CA VAL A 34 13.38 -6.91 12.06
C VAL A 34 14.81 -6.38 12.22
N ARG A 35 14.98 -5.05 12.21
CA ARG A 35 16.26 -4.37 12.46
C ARG A 35 16.56 -4.36 13.95
N ILE A 36 17.62 -5.04 14.37
CA ILE A 36 17.97 -5.23 15.79
C ILE A 36 19.08 -4.31 16.28
N SER A 37 19.93 -3.82 15.38
CA SER A 37 20.96 -2.81 15.66
C SER A 37 21.11 -1.83 14.47
N GLU A 38 22.10 -0.95 14.52
CA GLU A 38 22.45 -0.09 13.39
C GLU A 38 22.85 -0.90 12.15
N ASP A 39 23.49 -2.05 12.36
CA ASP A 39 24.20 -2.84 11.36
C ASP A 39 23.72 -4.31 11.25
N ARG A 40 22.64 -4.69 11.95
CA ARG A 40 22.10 -6.07 11.95
C ARG A 40 20.59 -6.10 11.78
N VAL A 41 20.16 -7.07 10.96
CA VAL A 41 18.75 -7.37 10.68
C VAL A 41 18.51 -8.87 10.82
N VAL A 42 17.50 -9.26 11.60
CA VAL A 42 16.97 -10.63 11.61
C VAL A 42 15.99 -10.76 10.45
N CYS A 43 16.07 -11.81 9.65
CA CYS A 43 15.15 -12.05 8.53
C CYS A 43 14.75 -13.51 8.41
N THR A 44 13.60 -13.75 7.79
CA THR A 44 13.17 -15.10 7.44
C THR A 44 14.11 -15.74 6.40
N PRO A 45 14.29 -17.07 6.46
CA PRO A 45 15.04 -17.78 5.43
C PRO A 45 14.23 -17.93 4.13
N THR A 46 14.93 -18.31 3.06
CA THR A 46 14.32 -18.73 1.80
C THR A 46 13.75 -20.14 1.91
N GLY A 47 12.70 -20.44 1.13
CA GLY A 47 12.21 -21.80 0.92
C GLY A 47 11.36 -22.41 2.03
N ILE A 48 11.01 -21.64 3.08
CA ILE A 48 10.18 -22.12 4.19
C ILE A 48 8.85 -21.36 4.22
N SER A 49 7.75 -22.09 4.39
CA SER A 49 6.43 -21.49 4.62
C SER A 49 6.43 -20.68 5.91
N LYS A 50 5.80 -19.49 5.90
CA LYS A 50 5.80 -18.62 7.08
C LYS A 50 5.10 -19.28 8.28
N GLY A 51 4.17 -20.21 8.03
CA GLY A 51 3.48 -21.00 9.05
C GLY A 51 4.32 -22.09 9.74
N PHE A 52 5.49 -22.44 9.18
CA PHE A 52 6.36 -23.48 9.73
C PHE A 52 7.73 -22.95 10.17
N LEU A 53 7.83 -21.63 10.41
CA LEU A 53 9.06 -21.04 10.92
C LEU A 53 9.32 -21.49 12.36
N ASP A 54 10.57 -21.85 12.62
CA ASP A 54 11.11 -22.01 13.96
C ASP A 54 12.19 -20.94 14.22
N PRO A 55 12.41 -20.49 15.47
CA PRO A 55 13.44 -19.52 15.80
C PRO A 55 14.85 -19.88 15.27
N GLU A 56 15.18 -21.16 15.18
CA GLU A 56 16.46 -21.65 14.63
C GLU A 56 16.57 -21.54 13.11
N ASP A 57 15.46 -21.33 12.40
CA ASP A 57 15.44 -21.10 10.96
C ASP A 57 15.82 -19.65 10.59
N LEU A 58 15.70 -18.70 11.53
CA LEU A 58 15.86 -17.26 11.25
C LEU A 58 17.34 -16.84 11.09
N CYS A 59 17.59 -16.07 10.04
CA CYS A 59 18.91 -15.59 9.65
C CYS A 59 19.21 -14.20 10.21
N ILE A 60 20.48 -13.89 10.42
CA ILE A 60 20.96 -12.53 10.73
C ILE A 60 21.86 -12.07 9.59
N VAL A 61 21.57 -10.89 9.06
CA VAL A 61 22.33 -10.25 7.99
C VAL A 61 22.87 -8.89 8.43
N ASP A 62 23.95 -8.46 7.79
CA ASP A 62 24.39 -7.06 7.84
C ASP A 62 23.57 -6.15 6.89
N MET A 63 23.90 -4.86 6.88
CA MET A 63 23.23 -3.87 6.03
C MET A 63 23.59 -3.97 4.54
N ASP A 64 24.51 -4.87 4.16
CA ASP A 64 24.85 -5.20 2.78
C ASP A 64 24.19 -6.51 2.32
N GLY A 65 23.48 -7.21 3.22
CA GLY A 65 22.74 -8.43 2.93
C GLY A 65 23.60 -9.69 3.03
N ASN A 66 24.82 -9.59 3.56
CA ASN A 66 25.64 -10.74 3.88
C ASN A 66 25.07 -11.42 5.13
N GLN A 67 24.90 -12.74 5.07
CA GLN A 67 24.53 -13.51 6.24
C GLN A 67 25.74 -13.67 7.15
N VAL A 68 25.75 -12.92 8.25
CA VAL A 68 26.91 -12.78 9.15
C VAL A 68 26.90 -13.76 10.33
N GLU A 69 25.77 -14.42 10.57
CA GLU A 69 25.65 -15.47 11.59
C GLU A 69 25.02 -16.72 11.00
N SER A 70 25.57 -17.88 11.37
CA SER A 70 24.95 -19.17 11.13
C SER A 70 23.71 -19.32 12.04
N ASN A 71 22.59 -19.72 11.46
CA ASN A 71 21.43 -20.15 12.24
C ASN A 71 21.52 -21.65 12.58
N GLY A 72 20.65 -22.13 13.47
CA GLY A 72 20.71 -23.50 14.01
C GLY A 72 20.50 -24.60 12.96
N LYS A 73 19.97 -24.26 11.77
CA LYS A 73 19.59 -25.20 10.72
C LYS A 73 20.32 -24.99 9.40
N GLY A 74 21.36 -24.17 9.37
CA GLY A 74 22.12 -23.87 8.14
C GLY A 74 21.28 -23.22 7.02
N ARG A 75 20.19 -22.52 7.37
CA ARG A 75 19.31 -21.87 6.38
C ARG A 75 19.99 -20.69 5.70
N LYS A 76 19.62 -20.45 4.44
CA LYS A 76 19.97 -19.24 3.71
C LYS A 76 18.90 -18.18 3.91
N ARG A 77 19.32 -16.92 4.06
CA ARG A 77 18.42 -15.75 4.11
C ARG A 77 17.51 -15.66 2.88
N THR A 78 16.39 -14.94 2.98
CA THR A 78 15.50 -14.66 1.83
C THR A 78 16.24 -14.02 0.64
N SER A 79 15.83 -14.33 -0.60
CA SER A 79 16.37 -13.71 -1.82
C SER A 79 16.14 -12.19 -1.86
N GLU A 80 15.07 -11.72 -1.23
CA GLU A 80 14.61 -10.33 -1.32
C GLU A 80 15.06 -9.45 -0.14
N VAL A 81 16.08 -9.88 0.61
CA VAL A 81 16.58 -9.11 1.76
C VAL A 81 16.99 -7.68 1.37
N LEU A 82 17.45 -7.48 0.14
CA LEU A 82 17.86 -6.17 -0.39
C LEU A 82 16.71 -5.15 -0.41
N VAL A 83 15.46 -5.59 -0.61
CA VAL A 83 14.28 -4.72 -0.51
C VAL A 83 14.15 -4.16 0.90
N HIS A 84 14.24 -5.03 1.91
CA HIS A 84 14.13 -4.65 3.32
C HIS A 84 15.26 -3.70 3.72
N LEU A 85 16.49 -4.01 3.30
CA LEU A 85 17.67 -3.20 3.60
C LEU A 85 17.60 -1.81 2.95
N ALA A 86 17.13 -1.72 1.70
CA ALA A 86 16.90 -0.43 1.05
C ALA A 86 15.93 0.43 1.87
N ILE A 87 14.81 -0.15 2.30
CA ILE A 87 13.83 0.54 3.14
C ILE A 87 14.44 1.01 4.46
N TYR A 88 15.17 0.15 5.18
CA TYR A 88 15.82 0.53 6.45
C TYR A 88 16.86 1.65 6.29
N LYS A 89 17.56 1.70 5.14
CA LYS A 89 18.51 2.77 4.82
C LYS A 89 17.79 4.09 4.53
N LYS A 90 16.65 4.04 3.83
CA LYS A 90 15.89 5.22 3.41
C LYS A 90 15.00 5.81 4.52
N GLN A 91 14.45 4.97 5.41
CA GLN A 91 13.55 5.38 6.49
C GLN A 91 14.03 4.82 7.84
N PRO A 92 14.93 5.51 8.57
CA PRO A 92 15.58 5.00 9.78
C PRO A 92 14.65 4.66 10.96
N THR A 93 13.44 5.24 10.97
CA THR A 93 12.39 5.00 11.97
C THR A 93 11.76 3.60 11.83
N VAL A 94 11.83 2.99 10.64
CA VAL A 94 11.33 1.64 10.39
C VAL A 94 12.26 0.61 11.06
N LYS A 95 11.65 -0.32 11.80
CA LYS A 95 12.34 -1.43 12.48
C LYS A 95 11.82 -2.80 12.07
N ALA A 96 10.69 -2.88 11.40
CA ALA A 96 10.18 -4.13 10.84
C ALA A 96 9.61 -3.90 9.44
N VAL A 97 9.81 -4.89 8.58
CA VAL A 97 9.30 -4.90 7.21
C VAL A 97 8.73 -6.28 6.92
N ILE A 98 7.52 -6.32 6.40
CA ILE A 98 6.84 -7.55 5.97
C ILE A 98 6.54 -7.42 4.48
N HIS A 99 7.08 -8.34 3.68
CA HIS A 99 6.67 -8.56 2.30
C HIS A 99 5.75 -9.78 2.26
N SER A 100 4.58 -9.63 1.66
CA SER A 100 3.57 -10.69 1.58
C SER A 100 2.65 -10.49 0.38
N HIS A 101 1.90 -11.52 0.01
CA HIS A 101 1.09 -11.60 -1.21
C HIS A 101 -0.39 -11.79 -0.88
N PRO A 102 -1.01 -10.87 -0.10
CA PRO A 102 -2.36 -11.09 0.34
C PRO A 102 -3.35 -10.95 -0.85
N PRO A 103 -4.34 -11.85 -0.99
CA PRO A 103 -5.04 -12.03 -2.27
C PRO A 103 -5.74 -10.79 -2.83
N HIS A 104 -6.33 -9.96 -1.97
CA HIS A 104 -7.07 -8.79 -2.42
C HIS A 104 -6.10 -7.67 -2.80
N ALA A 105 -5.03 -7.46 -2.05
CA ALA A 105 -3.99 -6.50 -2.45
C ALA A 105 -3.31 -6.94 -3.75
N VAL A 106 -3.03 -8.24 -3.91
CA VAL A 106 -2.50 -8.81 -5.16
C VAL A 106 -3.46 -8.58 -6.33
N ALA A 107 -4.78 -8.63 -6.13
CA ALA A 107 -5.74 -8.30 -7.18
C ALA A 107 -5.57 -6.86 -7.70
N PHE A 108 -5.32 -5.89 -6.81
CA PHE A 108 -4.98 -4.51 -7.21
C PHE A 108 -3.64 -4.43 -7.95
N CYS A 109 -2.62 -5.14 -7.46
CA CYS A 109 -1.31 -5.23 -8.11
C CYS A 109 -1.41 -5.80 -9.54
N LEU A 110 -2.21 -6.85 -9.74
CA LEU A 110 -2.44 -7.50 -11.05
C LEU A 110 -3.28 -6.63 -11.99
N ALA A 111 -4.27 -5.92 -11.44
CA ALA A 111 -5.09 -5.00 -12.22
C ALA A 111 -4.36 -3.69 -12.58
N ASN A 112 -3.16 -3.47 -12.02
CA ASN A 112 -2.42 -2.23 -12.15
C ASN A 112 -3.22 -1.01 -11.66
N ILE A 113 -3.95 -1.19 -10.55
CA ILE A 113 -4.80 -0.17 -9.94
C ILE A 113 -4.16 0.28 -8.61
N PRO A 114 -3.73 1.55 -8.49
CA PRO A 114 -3.31 2.12 -7.21
C PRO A 114 -4.41 2.05 -6.14
N LEU A 115 -4.01 2.07 -4.88
CA LEU A 115 -4.97 2.03 -3.77
C LEU A 115 -5.62 3.43 -3.62
N PRO A 116 -6.95 3.55 -3.73
CA PRO A 116 -7.61 4.85 -3.62
C PRO A 116 -7.62 5.38 -2.18
N GLU A 117 -7.44 6.69 -2.03
CA GLU A 117 -7.54 7.47 -0.79
C GLU A 117 -8.97 7.97 -0.56
N GLY A 118 -9.30 8.38 0.67
CA GLY A 118 -10.53 9.13 0.96
C GLY A 118 -11.85 8.37 0.82
N ILE A 119 -11.83 7.05 1.01
CA ILE A 119 -13.05 6.22 1.01
C ILE A 119 -13.31 5.63 2.40
N HIS A 120 -12.29 5.03 3.03
CA HIS A 120 -12.43 4.33 4.30
C HIS A 120 -11.61 5.01 5.41
N PRO A 121 -12.25 5.48 6.51
CA PRO A 121 -11.56 6.21 7.57
C PRO A 121 -10.34 5.50 8.16
N GLU A 122 -10.45 4.21 8.48
CA GLU A 122 -9.34 3.46 9.09
C GLU A 122 -8.18 3.26 8.10
N ALA A 123 -8.46 3.05 6.81
CA ALA A 123 -7.41 2.95 5.80
C ALA A 123 -6.67 4.29 5.67
N GLU A 124 -7.40 5.40 5.73
CA GLU A 124 -6.84 6.74 5.65
C GLU A 124 -5.92 7.07 6.85
N VAL A 125 -6.35 6.70 8.05
CA VAL A 125 -5.58 6.94 9.29
C VAL A 125 -4.36 6.03 9.39
N PHE A 126 -4.51 4.72 9.15
CA PHE A 126 -3.45 3.74 9.44
C PHE A 126 -2.53 3.42 8.25
N LEU A 127 -3.01 3.60 7.02
CA LEU A 127 -2.21 3.44 5.80
C LEU A 127 -1.90 4.82 5.19
N GLY A 128 -2.93 5.62 4.93
CA GLY A 128 -2.84 6.82 4.12
C GLY A 128 -2.32 6.51 2.71
N ARG A 129 -1.44 7.37 2.20
CA ARG A 129 -0.86 7.21 0.86
C ARG A 129 -0.02 5.94 0.75
N THR A 130 -0.51 4.98 -0.03
CA THR A 130 0.20 3.74 -0.35
C THR A 130 0.97 3.92 -1.65
N ILE A 131 2.28 3.64 -1.64
CA ILE A 131 3.09 3.72 -2.85
C ILE A 131 2.68 2.59 -3.81
N PHE A 132 2.35 2.92 -5.06
CA PHE A 132 2.21 1.93 -6.12
C PHE A 132 3.50 1.86 -6.97
N ALA A 133 4.23 0.76 -6.87
CA ALA A 133 5.50 0.52 -7.56
C ALA A 133 5.29 -0.07 -8.95
N LYS A 134 6.07 0.42 -9.91
CA LYS A 134 6.13 -0.16 -11.26
C LYS A 134 6.66 -1.58 -11.19
N TYR A 135 6.28 -2.41 -12.16
CA TYR A 135 6.79 -3.78 -12.23
C TYR A 135 8.32 -3.77 -12.38
N ALA A 136 8.95 -4.64 -11.61
CA ALA A 136 10.35 -4.98 -11.70
C ALA A 136 10.50 -6.46 -11.29
N THR A 137 11.47 -7.15 -11.89
CA THR A 137 11.66 -8.58 -11.63
C THR A 137 12.04 -8.83 -10.16
N PRO A 138 11.32 -9.71 -9.44
CA PRO A 138 11.65 -10.06 -8.06
C PRO A 138 13.09 -10.54 -7.89
N GLY A 139 13.72 -10.15 -6.78
CA GLY A 139 15.12 -10.47 -6.47
C GLY A 139 16.18 -9.67 -7.23
N GLY A 140 15.80 -8.82 -8.19
CA GLY A 140 16.71 -7.89 -8.89
C GLY A 140 16.89 -6.55 -8.16
N PRO A 141 17.97 -5.80 -8.47
CA PRO A 141 18.20 -4.45 -7.92
C PRO A 141 17.17 -3.41 -8.39
N ASP A 142 16.48 -3.68 -9.51
CA ASP A 142 15.46 -2.78 -10.05
C ASP A 142 14.19 -2.75 -9.20
N LEU A 143 13.92 -3.82 -8.43
CA LEU A 143 12.75 -3.89 -7.56
C LEU A 143 12.75 -2.78 -6.50
N PRO A 144 13.77 -2.64 -5.64
CA PRO A 144 13.82 -1.50 -4.73
C PRO A 144 13.90 -0.15 -5.48
N ALA A 145 14.62 -0.08 -6.60
CA ALA A 145 14.74 1.17 -7.38
C ALA A 145 13.38 1.71 -7.89
N SER A 146 12.39 0.83 -8.10
CA SER A 146 11.05 1.21 -8.57
C SER A 146 10.22 2.06 -7.58
N PHE A 147 10.61 2.11 -6.30
CA PHE A 147 9.86 2.85 -5.27
C PHE A 147 10.72 3.57 -4.23
N ILE A 148 12.00 3.26 -4.10
CA ILE A 148 12.84 3.74 -2.98
C ILE A 148 12.89 5.27 -2.88
N ASP A 149 12.89 5.98 -4.00
CA ASP A 149 12.96 7.45 -4.01
C ASP A 149 11.68 8.12 -3.51
N ARG A 150 10.55 7.40 -3.55
CA ARG A 150 9.25 7.86 -3.05
C ARG A 150 9.04 7.57 -1.56
N ILE A 151 9.90 6.75 -0.94
CA ILE A 151 9.82 6.48 0.50
C ILE A 151 10.20 7.74 1.28
N ASN A 152 9.33 8.12 2.20
CA ASN A 152 9.48 9.24 3.13
C ASN A 152 9.00 8.82 4.54
N GLU A 153 8.97 9.76 5.48
CA GLU A 153 8.60 9.49 6.89
C GLU A 153 7.17 8.97 7.08
N GLN A 154 6.27 9.21 6.13
CA GLN A 154 4.86 8.80 6.16
C GLN A 154 4.63 7.42 5.54
N THR A 155 5.60 6.97 4.73
CA THR A 155 5.49 5.73 3.99
C THR A 155 5.40 4.57 4.97
N ASN A 156 4.38 3.74 4.78
CA ASN A 156 4.19 2.56 5.61
C ASN A 156 3.62 1.34 4.85
N THR A 157 3.14 1.53 3.62
CA THR A 157 2.68 0.48 2.72
C THR A 157 3.12 0.75 1.28
N ILE A 158 3.42 -0.33 0.57
CA ILE A 158 3.80 -0.33 -0.84
C ILE A 158 3.07 -1.48 -1.51
N LEU A 159 2.39 -1.21 -2.62
CA LEU A 159 1.91 -2.21 -3.57
C LEU A 159 2.90 -2.30 -4.74
N MET A 160 3.23 -3.49 -5.19
CA MET A 160 4.15 -3.74 -6.30
C MET A 160 3.39 -4.38 -7.46
N ALA A 161 3.35 -3.70 -8.61
CA ALA A 161 2.61 -4.17 -9.77
C ALA A 161 3.00 -5.61 -10.14
N ASN A 162 1.99 -6.45 -10.39
CA ASN A 162 2.13 -7.89 -10.69
C ASN A 162 2.96 -8.70 -9.69
N HIS A 163 3.04 -8.27 -8.43
CA HIS A 163 3.86 -8.96 -7.43
C HIS A 163 3.15 -9.12 -6.08
N GLY A 164 3.03 -8.06 -5.28
CA GLY A 164 2.51 -8.17 -3.92
C GLY A 164 2.68 -6.89 -3.13
N SER A 165 2.72 -7.00 -1.81
CA SER A 165 2.76 -5.85 -0.90
C SER A 165 3.98 -5.84 -0.01
N VAL A 166 4.36 -4.65 0.46
CA VAL A 166 5.34 -4.45 1.54
C VAL A 166 4.72 -3.53 2.58
N SER A 167 4.71 -3.96 3.84
CA SER A 167 4.27 -3.15 4.98
C SER A 167 5.43 -2.88 5.94
N LEU A 168 5.49 -1.65 6.46
CA LEU A 168 6.58 -1.14 7.28
C LEU A 168 6.07 -0.87 8.69
N GLY A 169 6.92 -0.95 9.71
CA GLY A 169 6.54 -0.63 11.08
C GLY A 169 7.71 -0.30 11.99
N SER A 170 7.45 0.43 13.07
CA SER A 170 8.38 0.61 14.19
C SER A 170 8.47 -0.65 15.06
N THR A 171 7.47 -1.53 14.94
CA THR A 171 7.43 -2.88 15.52
C THR A 171 6.91 -3.88 14.49
N LEU A 172 7.18 -5.17 14.71
CA LEU A 172 6.72 -6.21 13.79
C LEU A 172 5.19 -6.33 13.79
N ILE A 173 4.55 -6.23 14.96
CA ILE A 173 3.09 -6.25 15.06
C ILE A 173 2.43 -5.07 14.33
N GLU A 174 3.03 -3.88 14.36
CA GLU A 174 2.52 -2.72 13.61
C GLU A 174 2.60 -2.94 12.09
N ALA A 175 3.72 -3.48 11.60
CA ALA A 175 3.86 -3.84 10.19
C ALA A 175 2.81 -4.91 9.78
N TYR A 176 2.52 -5.86 10.68
CA TYR A 176 1.50 -6.88 10.46
C TYR A 176 0.08 -6.31 10.43
N TYR A 177 -0.27 -5.40 11.34
CA TYR A 177 -1.58 -4.73 11.32
C TYR A 177 -1.78 -3.92 10.05
N ARG A 178 -0.74 -3.26 9.54
CA ARG A 178 -0.82 -2.57 8.24
C ARG A 178 -1.08 -3.54 7.08
N LEU A 179 -0.46 -4.72 7.10
CA LEU A 179 -0.75 -5.78 6.12
C LEU A 179 -2.22 -6.23 6.20
N GLU A 180 -2.75 -6.45 7.41
CA GLU A 180 -4.16 -6.83 7.62
C GLU A 180 -5.13 -5.74 7.15
N ILE A 181 -4.87 -4.48 7.50
CA ILE A 181 -5.70 -3.35 7.09
C ILE A 181 -5.65 -3.18 5.57
N LEU A 182 -4.47 -3.31 4.96
CA LEU A 182 -4.28 -3.21 3.50
C LEU A 182 -5.14 -4.22 2.75
N ASP A 183 -5.03 -5.51 3.08
CA ASP A 183 -5.79 -6.54 2.37
C ASP A 183 -7.29 -6.43 2.62
N ASN A 184 -7.70 -6.12 3.87
CA ASN A 184 -9.09 -5.91 4.19
C ASN A 184 -9.68 -4.70 3.43
N TYR A 185 -8.94 -3.61 3.30
CA TYR A 185 -9.39 -2.45 2.54
C TYR A 185 -9.51 -2.78 1.05
N CYS A 186 -8.54 -3.48 0.47
CA CYS A 186 -8.63 -3.98 -0.91
C CYS A 186 -9.88 -4.87 -1.10
N LYS A 187 -10.15 -5.77 -0.15
CA LYS A 187 -11.35 -6.62 -0.15
C LYS A 187 -12.63 -5.78 -0.14
N GLN A 188 -12.72 -4.80 0.75
CA GLN A 188 -13.87 -3.91 0.84
C GLN A 188 -14.08 -3.16 -0.48
N LEU A 189 -13.02 -2.62 -1.10
CA LEU A 189 -13.11 -1.92 -2.37
C LEU A 189 -13.60 -2.82 -3.52
N ILE A 190 -13.15 -4.09 -3.57
CA ILE A 190 -13.64 -5.08 -4.54
C ILE A 190 -15.13 -5.36 -4.32
N LEU A 191 -15.55 -5.56 -3.07
CA LEU A 191 -16.96 -5.78 -2.73
C LEU A 191 -17.82 -4.55 -3.04
N THR A 192 -17.34 -3.34 -2.73
CA THR A 192 -17.99 -2.07 -3.08
C THR A 192 -18.17 -1.95 -4.59
N LYS A 193 -17.18 -2.40 -5.38
CA LYS A 193 -17.31 -2.45 -6.84
C LYS A 193 -18.43 -3.36 -7.32
N GLN A 194 -18.67 -4.49 -6.63
CA GLN A 194 -19.81 -5.36 -6.94
C GLN A 194 -21.16 -4.73 -6.59
N LEU A 195 -21.20 -3.82 -5.61
CA LEU A 195 -22.40 -3.05 -5.25
C LEU A 195 -22.69 -1.90 -6.24
N GLY A 196 -21.69 -1.45 -7.01
CA GLY A 196 -21.85 -0.48 -8.09
C GLY A 196 -21.88 0.99 -7.65
N GLN A 197 -21.67 1.29 -6.36
CA GLN A 197 -21.60 2.65 -5.84
C GLN A 197 -20.52 2.76 -4.77
N VAL A 198 -19.82 3.90 -4.75
CA VAL A 198 -18.84 4.26 -3.71
C VAL A 198 -19.22 5.61 -3.09
N ASN A 199 -19.07 5.73 -1.77
CA ASN A 199 -19.18 7.01 -1.08
C ASN A 199 -17.78 7.53 -0.78
N VAL A 200 -17.46 8.73 -1.28
CA VAL A 200 -16.14 9.34 -1.13
C VAL A 200 -16.25 10.43 -0.07
N LEU A 201 -15.26 10.49 0.82
CA LEU A 201 -15.20 11.47 1.89
C LEU A 201 -14.95 12.86 1.34
N ASP A 202 -15.73 13.84 1.80
CA ASP A 202 -15.54 15.23 1.43
C ASP A 202 -14.29 15.86 2.09
N ASP A 203 -13.91 17.03 1.61
CA ASP A 203 -12.78 17.83 2.06
C ASP A 203 -12.73 18.06 3.58
N ASN A 204 -13.89 18.30 4.22
CA ASN A 204 -13.97 18.53 5.65
C ASN A 204 -13.79 17.23 6.43
N GLN A 205 -14.44 16.15 5.98
CA GLN A 205 -14.29 14.81 6.55
C GLN A 205 -12.83 14.34 6.45
N MET A 206 -12.20 14.53 5.31
CA MET A 206 -10.78 14.23 5.10
C MET A 206 -9.89 15.04 6.05
N THR A 207 -10.16 16.34 6.18
CA THR A 207 -9.43 17.21 7.11
C THR A 207 -9.55 16.72 8.55
N ASP A 208 -10.73 16.30 8.98
CA ASP A 208 -10.94 15.78 10.33
C ASP A 208 -10.22 14.45 10.55
N LEU A 209 -10.17 13.56 9.55
CA LEU A 209 -9.37 12.35 9.62
C LEU A 209 -7.86 12.62 9.68
N LEU A 210 -7.36 13.60 8.93
CA LEU A 210 -5.95 13.99 9.00
C LEU A 210 -5.58 14.54 10.38
N LYS A 211 -6.49 15.28 11.04
CA LYS A 211 -6.30 15.69 12.45
C LYS A 211 -6.31 14.49 13.40
N VAL A 212 -7.19 13.51 13.18
CA VAL A 212 -7.19 12.25 13.97
C VAL A 212 -5.86 11.51 13.79
N LYS A 213 -5.38 11.36 12.56
CA LYS A 213 -4.09 10.76 12.23
C LYS A 213 -2.92 11.44 12.95
N GLN A 214 -2.92 12.78 12.99
CA GLN A 214 -1.95 13.55 13.76
C GLN A 214 -2.00 13.27 15.27
N ARG A 215 -3.21 13.10 15.85
CA ARG A 215 -3.37 12.74 17.29
C ARG A 215 -2.82 11.35 17.61
N PHE A 216 -2.84 10.42 16.65
CA PHE A 216 -2.18 9.12 16.76
C PHE A 216 -0.66 9.18 16.56
N GLY A 217 -0.10 10.36 16.25
CA GLY A 217 1.32 10.55 16.05
C GLY A 217 1.83 10.16 14.65
N PHE A 218 0.93 9.97 13.68
CA PHE A 218 1.30 9.69 12.30
C PHE A 218 1.42 10.99 11.48
N PRO A 219 2.58 11.28 10.86
CA PRO A 219 2.71 12.40 9.91
C PRO A 219 1.91 12.13 8.62
N ASP A 220 1.78 13.13 7.74
CA ASP A 220 0.50 13.83 7.48
C ASP A 220 0.64 15.06 6.57
N ASP A 221 1.44 15.07 5.50
CA ASP A 221 1.69 16.31 4.73
C ASP A 221 0.43 16.90 4.10
N ARG A 222 -0.59 16.09 3.81
CA ARG A 222 -1.88 16.59 3.28
C ARG A 222 -2.58 17.53 4.27
N LEU A 223 -2.28 17.44 5.57
CA LEU A 223 -2.85 18.33 6.59
C LEU A 223 -2.46 19.79 6.35
N LYS A 224 -1.30 20.06 5.73
CA LYS A 224 -0.87 21.42 5.35
C LYS A 224 -1.80 22.07 4.32
N CYS A 225 -2.56 21.24 3.60
CA CYS A 225 -3.33 21.60 2.42
C CYS A 225 -4.84 21.47 2.69
N ALA A 226 -5.22 21.28 3.96
CA ALA A 226 -6.60 21.31 4.44
C ALA A 226 -7.19 22.74 4.44
N PRO A 227 -8.50 22.94 4.18
CA PRO A 227 -9.52 21.91 4.00
C PRO A 227 -9.54 21.26 2.62
N THR A 228 -8.83 21.84 1.64
CA THR A 228 -8.70 21.34 0.26
C THR A 228 -7.84 20.07 0.15
N GLY A 229 -7.86 19.22 1.18
CA GLY A 229 -6.97 18.09 1.40
C GLY A 229 -6.79 17.25 0.15
N CYS A 230 -5.56 17.22 -0.37
CA CYS A 230 -5.31 16.70 -1.71
C CYS A 230 -5.41 15.18 -1.72
N VAL A 231 -6.51 14.65 -2.25
CA VAL A 231 -6.64 13.25 -2.65
C VAL A 231 -5.88 13.06 -3.97
N GLY A 232 -4.96 12.10 -4.01
CA GLY A 232 -4.01 11.94 -5.12
C GLY A 232 -4.66 11.60 -6.48
N PRO A 233 -3.94 11.83 -7.60
CA PRO A 233 -4.38 11.42 -8.94
C PRO A 233 -4.55 9.90 -9.07
N ASP A 234 -3.91 9.14 -8.18
CA ASP A 234 -3.98 7.68 -8.11
C ASP A 234 -5.41 7.14 -7.87
N ASN A 235 -6.33 7.98 -7.40
CA ASN A 235 -7.75 7.63 -7.25
C ASN A 235 -8.50 7.49 -8.57
N GLU A 236 -8.06 8.17 -9.63
CA GLU A 236 -8.79 8.28 -10.90
C GLU A 236 -9.06 6.90 -11.52
N ALA A 237 -8.04 6.03 -11.53
CA ALA A 237 -8.15 4.68 -12.10
C ALA A 237 -9.24 3.81 -11.43
N PHE A 238 -9.50 4.03 -10.13
CA PHE A 238 -10.53 3.29 -9.40
C PHE A 238 -11.89 3.99 -9.44
N LEU A 239 -11.95 5.29 -9.17
CA LEU A 239 -13.20 6.05 -9.03
C LEU A 239 -13.97 6.22 -10.36
N THR A 240 -13.26 6.36 -11.48
CA THR A 240 -13.88 6.43 -12.81
C THR A 240 -14.71 5.19 -13.12
N THR A 241 -14.40 4.05 -12.51
CA THR A 241 -15.16 2.80 -12.68
C THR A 241 -16.55 2.84 -12.03
N PHE A 242 -16.83 3.85 -11.21
CA PHE A 242 -18.15 4.13 -10.62
C PHE A 242 -18.85 5.34 -11.28
N GLY A 243 -18.28 5.92 -12.34
CA GLY A 243 -18.78 7.18 -12.92
C GLY A 243 -18.64 8.38 -11.99
N VAL A 244 -17.86 8.24 -10.91
CA VAL A 244 -17.55 9.33 -9.98
C VAL A 244 -16.41 10.14 -10.61
N GLN A 245 -16.68 11.41 -10.92
CA GLN A 245 -15.61 12.34 -11.23
C GLN A 245 -14.69 12.39 -10.00
N PRO A 246 -13.40 12.06 -10.13
CA PRO A 246 -12.53 11.99 -8.97
C PRO A 246 -12.54 13.36 -8.29
N MET A 247 -12.61 13.38 -6.95
CA MET A 247 -12.31 14.59 -6.17
C MET A 247 -10.81 14.93 -6.21
N SER A 248 -10.09 14.53 -7.26
CA SER A 248 -8.69 14.86 -7.49
C SER A 248 -8.62 16.27 -8.05
N ALA A 249 -8.69 17.27 -7.18
CA ALA A 249 -7.88 18.44 -7.42
C ALA A 249 -6.43 17.97 -7.24
N SER A 250 -5.70 17.80 -8.34
CA SER A 250 -4.24 17.79 -8.30
C SER A 250 -3.81 19.13 -7.72
N CYS A 251 -3.71 19.20 -6.40
CA CYS A 251 -3.22 20.36 -5.69
C CYS A 251 -1.77 20.06 -5.32
N GLY A 252 -0.87 20.78 -5.97
CA GLY A 252 0.41 21.04 -5.34
C GLY A 252 0.12 21.81 -4.06
N CYS A 253 0.64 21.34 -2.94
CA CYS A 253 0.63 22.09 -1.68
C CYS A 253 1.35 23.46 -1.79
N ASP A 254 1.94 23.75 -2.96
CA ASP A 254 2.54 25.01 -3.40
C ASP A 254 1.53 26.01 -4.02
N GLY A 255 0.22 25.77 -3.90
CA GLY A 255 -0.82 26.69 -4.39
C GLY A 255 -1.14 26.55 -5.89
N GLN A 256 -0.59 25.55 -6.57
CA GLN A 256 -1.05 25.17 -7.90
C GLN A 256 -2.16 24.13 -7.77
N VAL A 257 -3.39 24.62 -7.68
CA VAL A 257 -4.57 23.83 -8.04
C VAL A 257 -4.45 23.63 -9.55
N ALA A 258 -4.03 22.45 -10.00
CA ALA A 258 -4.32 22.08 -11.38
C ALA A 258 -5.83 21.95 -11.45
N THR A 259 -6.44 22.98 -12.05
CA THR A 259 -7.83 22.94 -12.46
C THR A 259 -8.03 21.67 -13.26
N PRO A 260 -9.19 21.00 -13.13
CA PRO A 260 -9.54 19.94 -14.06
C PRO A 260 -9.32 20.54 -15.45
N SER A 261 -8.50 19.88 -16.27
CA SER A 261 -8.49 20.14 -17.69
C SER A 261 -9.94 20.02 -18.11
N ALA A 262 -10.59 21.16 -18.36
CA ALA A 262 -11.90 21.19 -18.97
C ALA A 262 -11.74 20.36 -20.23
N ALA A 263 -12.37 19.19 -20.26
CA ALA A 263 -12.42 18.39 -21.46
C ALA A 263 -12.91 19.32 -22.56
N ALA A 264 -12.10 19.49 -23.59
CA ALA A 264 -12.60 20.08 -24.82
C ALA A 264 -13.74 19.17 -25.31
N GLY A 265 -14.99 19.63 -25.28
CA GLY A 265 -16.06 18.99 -26.02
C GLY A 265 -17.46 19.11 -25.42
N GLY A 266 -18.31 19.88 -26.10
CA GLY A 266 -19.75 19.94 -25.92
C GLY A 266 -20.23 21.26 -25.31
N SER A 267 -20.60 22.22 -26.16
CA SER A 267 -21.39 23.37 -25.68
C SER A 267 -22.77 22.88 -25.23
N ASP A 268 -23.45 23.60 -24.33
CA ASP A 268 -24.86 23.29 -23.97
C ASP A 268 -25.77 23.17 -25.21
N ALA A 269 -25.41 23.87 -26.29
CA ALA A 269 -26.07 23.77 -27.58
C ALA A 269 -25.92 22.39 -28.25
N ASP A 270 -24.78 21.71 -28.08
CA ASP A 270 -24.55 20.35 -28.61
C ASP A 270 -25.38 19.31 -27.84
N PHE A 271 -25.53 19.50 -26.53
CA PHE A 271 -26.38 18.64 -25.70
C PHE A 271 -27.86 18.85 -26.02
N GLU A 272 -28.31 20.11 -26.17
CA GLU A 272 -29.68 20.41 -26.61
C GLU A 272 -29.97 19.85 -28.01
N GLN A 273 -29.02 19.92 -28.95
CA GLN A 273 -29.19 19.33 -30.28
C GLN A 273 -29.33 17.81 -30.22
N LEU A 274 -28.53 17.15 -29.38
CA LEU A 274 -28.59 15.70 -29.20
C LEU A 274 -29.92 15.26 -28.58
N VAL A 275 -30.38 15.95 -27.54
CA VAL A 275 -31.68 15.69 -26.88
C VAL A 275 -32.84 15.88 -27.87
N ARG A 276 -32.78 16.92 -28.71
CA ARG A 276 -33.80 17.19 -29.73
C ARG A 276 -33.83 16.12 -30.82
N SER A 277 -32.66 15.70 -31.30
CA SER A 277 -32.52 14.60 -32.28
C SER A 277 -33.10 13.28 -31.76
N ILE A 278 -32.83 12.93 -30.51
CA ILE A 278 -33.36 11.70 -29.89
C ILE A 278 -34.88 11.79 -29.73
N THR A 279 -35.40 12.95 -29.33
CA THR A 279 -36.84 13.18 -29.17
C THR A 279 -37.57 13.06 -30.52
N ASP A 280 -37.03 13.64 -31.59
CA ASP A 280 -37.63 13.56 -32.93
C ASP A 280 -37.65 12.13 -33.48
N GLN A 281 -36.61 11.33 -33.21
CA GLN A 281 -36.56 9.91 -33.60
C GLN A 281 -37.61 9.07 -32.86
N ILE A 282 -37.81 9.33 -31.56
CA ILE A 282 -38.84 8.64 -30.76
C ILE A 282 -40.24 9.01 -31.27
N MET A 283 -40.47 10.28 -31.60
CA MET A 283 -41.76 10.74 -32.11
C MET A 283 -42.05 10.28 -33.54
N ALA A 284 -41.02 10.07 -34.37
CA ALA A 284 -41.16 9.52 -35.72
C ALA A 284 -41.43 8.01 -35.71
N GLY A 285 -40.93 7.26 -34.71
CA GLY A 285 -41.19 5.84 -34.54
C GLY A 285 -42.53 5.49 -33.86
N ALA A 286 -43.26 6.49 -33.36
CA ALA A 286 -44.53 6.33 -32.66
C ALA A 286 -45.78 6.53 -33.57
N LYS A 287 -45.62 6.47 -34.90
CA LYS A 287 -46.70 6.48 -35.89
C LYS A 287 -46.93 5.12 -36.54
#